data_AF-A0A542ANJ2-F1
#
_entry.id   AF-A0A542ANJ2-F1
#
_cell.length_a   1.000
_cell.length_b   1.000
_cell.length_c   1.000
_cell.angle_alpha   90.00
_cell.angle_beta   90.00
_cell.angle_gamma   90.00
#
_symmetry.space_group_name_H-M   'P 1'
#
loop_
_entity.id
_entity.type
_entity.pdbx_description
1 polymer ?
#
loop_
_entity_poly.entity_id
_entity_poly.type
_entity_poly.pdbx_seq_one_letter_code
_entity_poly.pdbx_strand_id
1 'polypeptide(L)' 'MKNSLNELLATLEEIRTTQFPDIPPEVIVEIVNAQVNNQDNPGTRQSETQKIITQYTNLITSEDGEEE' A
#
# COMPACT_ATOMS: atom_id res chain seq x y z
N MET A 1 -11.79 20.33 -0.86
CA MET A 1 -10.56 19.57 -1.17
C MET A 1 -10.59 18.14 -0.61
N LYS A 2 -11.75 17.46 -0.55
CA LYS A 2 -11.86 16.05 -0.14
C LYS A 2 -11.97 15.08 -1.33
N ASN A 3 -12.09 15.57 -2.58
CA ASN A 3 -12.41 14.71 -3.72
C ASN A 3 -11.21 13.99 -4.32
N SER A 4 -10.09 14.67 -4.58
CA SER A 4 -9.00 14.07 -5.38
C SER A 4 -8.31 12.88 -4.70
N LEU A 5 -8.17 12.92 -3.36
CA LEU A 5 -7.59 11.81 -2.61
C LEU A 5 -8.54 10.61 -2.55
N ASN A 6 -9.84 10.85 -2.39
CA ASN A 6 -10.85 9.79 -2.39
C ASN A 6 -11.00 9.16 -3.77
N GLU A 7 -10.94 9.96 -4.84
CA GLU A 7 -10.93 9.48 -6.22
C GLU A 7 -9.69 8.61 -6.50
N LEU A 8 -8.51 9.05 -6.05
CA LEU A 8 -7.28 8.25 -6.15
C LEU A 8 -7.42 6.91 -5.42
N LEU A 9 -7.91 6.92 -4.17
CA LEU A 9 -8.14 5.69 -3.41
C LEU A 9 -9.14 4.77 -4.11
N ALA A 10 -10.22 5.33 -4.66
CA ALA A 10 -11.21 4.55 -5.40
C ALA A 10 -10.60 3.91 -6.66
N THR A 11 -9.79 4.63 -7.42
CA THR A 11 -9.08 4.09 -8.60
C THR A 11 -8.09 3.00 -8.20
N LEU A 12 -7.33 3.19 -7.12
CA LEU A 12 -6.38 2.19 -6.63
C LEU A 12 -7.11 0.93 -6.12
N GLU A 13 -8.25 1.09 -5.46
CA GLU A 13 -9.08 -0.01 -5.00
C GLU A 13 -9.71 -0.79 -6.17
N GLU A 14 -10.12 -0.10 -7.23
CA GLU A 14 -10.57 -0.74 -8.47
C GLU A 14 -9.44 -1.56 -9.11
N ILE A 15 -8.23 -1.02 -9.19
CA ILE A 15 -7.06 -1.76 -9.70
C ILE A 15 -6.74 -2.97 -8.81
N ARG A 16 -6.75 -2.80 -7.48
CA ARG A 16 -6.50 -3.88 -6.51
C ARG A 16 -7.51 -5.00 -6.71
N THR A 17 -8.80 -4.71 -6.68
CA THR A 17 -9.86 -5.72 -6.80
C THR A 17 -9.88 -6.43 -8.17
N THR A 18 -9.50 -5.74 -9.24
CA THR A 18 -9.55 -6.29 -10.61
C THR A 18 -8.29 -7.06 -11.02
N GLN A 19 -7.11 -6.63 -10.56
CA GLN A 19 -5.83 -7.18 -11.04
C GLN A 19 -5.02 -7.88 -9.94
N PHE A 20 -5.19 -7.46 -8.67
CA PHE A 20 -4.38 -7.94 -7.54
C PHE A 20 -5.26 -8.21 -6.31
N PRO A 21 -6.29 -9.08 -6.42
CA PRO A 21 -7.31 -9.25 -5.38
C PRO A 21 -6.75 -9.74 -4.05
N ASP A 22 -5.60 -10.43 -4.07
CA ASP A 22 -4.92 -10.97 -2.90
C ASP A 22 -4.23 -9.89 -2.05
N ILE A 23 -4.02 -8.68 -2.62
CA ILE A 23 -3.48 -7.56 -1.85
C ILE A 23 -4.59 -7.02 -0.92
N PRO A 24 -4.38 -6.94 0.41
CA PRO A 24 -5.36 -6.37 1.32
C PRO A 24 -5.59 -4.86 1.05
N PRO A 25 -6.83 -4.37 1.16
CA PRO A 25 -7.14 -2.96 0.94
C PRO A 25 -6.39 -2.02 1.91
N GLU A 26 -6.06 -2.50 3.11
CA GLU A 26 -5.31 -1.74 4.12
C GLU A 26 -3.93 -1.32 3.62
N VAL A 27 -3.25 -2.18 2.85
CA VAL A 27 -1.91 -1.91 2.30
C VAL A 27 -1.95 -0.69 1.35
N ILE A 28 -3.01 -0.59 0.54
CA ILE A 28 -3.19 0.55 -0.38
C ILE A 28 -3.40 1.85 0.42
N VAL A 29 -4.24 1.80 1.45
CA VAL A 29 -4.53 2.96 2.30
C VAL A 29 -3.25 3.42 3.03
N GLU A 30 -2.45 2.50 3.56
CA GLU A 30 -1.18 2.81 4.22
C GLU A 30 -0.18 3.47 3.27
N ILE A 31 -0.02 2.94 2.05
CA ILE A 31 0.87 3.51 1.04
C ILE A 31 0.44 4.94 0.70
N VAL A 32 -0.85 5.16 0.43
CA VAL A 32 -1.37 6.49 0.08
C VAL A 32 -1.16 7.48 1.23
N ASN A 33 -1.43 7.06 2.47
CA ASN A 33 -1.18 7.90 3.64
C ASN A 33 0.30 8.23 3.80
N ALA A 34 1.21 7.26 3.64
CA ALA A 34 2.65 7.50 3.69
C ALA A 34 3.11 8.49 2.61
N GLN A 35 2.51 8.45 1.43
CA GLN A 35 2.82 9.38 0.34
C GLN A 35 2.31 10.80 0.59
N VAL A 36 1.07 10.94 1.08
CA VAL A 36 0.46 12.24 1.39
C VAL A 36 1.17 12.90 2.57
N ASN A 37 1.39 12.16 3.66
CA ASN A 37 2.01 12.70 4.88
C ASN A 37 3.46 13.14 4.66
N ASN A 38 4.13 12.60 3.65
CA ASN A 38 5.53 12.92 3.31
C ASN A 38 5.65 13.56 1.92
N GLN A 39 4.61 14.23 1.43
CA GLN A 39 4.58 14.79 0.07
C GLN A 39 5.75 15.78 -0.18
N ASP A 40 6.11 16.56 0.84
CA ASP A 40 7.20 17.54 0.77
C ASP A 40 8.61 16.95 0.97
N ASN A 41 8.71 15.68 1.38
CA ASN A 41 9.97 14.99 1.58
C ASN A 41 10.05 13.71 0.74
N PRO A 42 10.58 13.78 -0.50
CA PRO A 42 10.70 12.63 -1.40
C PRO A 42 11.45 11.45 -0.81
N GLY A 43 12.53 11.70 -0.03
CA GLY A 43 13.33 10.64 0.57
C GLY A 43 12.54 9.86 1.62
N THR A 44 11.87 10.56 2.53
CA THR A 44 11.02 9.93 3.54
C THR A 44 9.83 9.23 2.89
N ARG A 45 9.18 9.85 1.90
CA ARG A 45 8.07 9.24 1.17
C ARG A 45 8.45 7.89 0.56
N GLN A 46 9.59 7.82 -0.12
CA GLN A 46 10.06 6.58 -0.73
C GLN A 46 10.39 5.53 0.35
N SER A 47 11.12 5.94 1.40
CA SER A 47 11.51 5.04 2.49
C SER A 47 10.29 4.43 3.20
N GLU A 48 9.30 5.24 3.57
CA GLU A 48 8.09 4.75 4.27
C GLU A 48 7.23 3.87 3.35
N THR A 49 7.09 4.22 2.07
CA THR A 49 6.38 3.38 1.09
C THR A 49 7.06 2.01 0.96
N GLN A 50 8.38 1.99 0.82
CA GLN A 50 9.14 0.75 0.68
C GLN A 50 9.03 -0.13 1.93
N LYS A 51 9.03 0.48 3.12
CA LYS A 51 8.86 -0.23 4.38
C LYS A 51 7.53 -0.96 4.45
N ILE A 52 6.43 -0.31 4.07
CA ILE A 52 5.08 -0.92 4.03
C ILE A 52 5.07 -2.13 3.08
N ILE A 53 5.63 -1.96 1.87
CA ILE A 53 5.73 -3.05 0.89
C ILE A 53 6.53 -4.23 1.46
N THR A 54 7.69 -3.97 2.04
CA THR A 54 8.54 -5.02 2.63
C THR A 54 7.85 -5.72 3.80
N GLN A 55 7.15 -5.00 4.66
CA GLN A 55 6.38 -5.60 5.76
C GLN A 55 5.29 -6.53 5.22
N TYR A 56 4.55 -6.09 4.21
CA TYR A 56 3.53 -6.90 3.56
C TYR A 56 4.11 -8.15 2.89
N THR A 57 5.17 -8.01 2.11
CA THR A 57 5.84 -9.15 1.46
C THR A 57 6.35 -10.15 2.50
N ASN A 58 6.94 -9.67 3.59
CA ASN A 58 7.42 -10.55 4.66
C ASN A 58 6.29 -11.33 5.32
N LEU A 59 5.13 -10.70 5.57
CA LEU A 59 3.93 -11.37 6.09
C LEU A 59 3.53 -12.56 5.21
N ILE A 60 3.37 -12.33 3.90
CA ILE A 60 3.00 -13.40 2.96
C ILE A 60 4.05 -14.51 2.95
N THR A 61 5.34 -14.17 2.83
CA THR A 61 6.41 -15.19 2.77
C THR A 61 6.59 -15.96 4.08
N SER A 62 6.13 -15.40 5.20
CA SER A 62 6.17 -16.06 6.51
C SER A 62 4.97 -16.97 6.71
N GLU A 63 3.82 -16.66 6.10
CA GLU A 63 2.61 -17.52 6.08
C GLU A 63 2.77 -18.72 5.14
N ASP A 64 3.53 -18.58 4.04
CA ASP A 64 3.86 -19.67 3.10
C ASP A 64 5.01 -20.59 3.60
N GLY A 65 5.59 -20.31 4.77
CA GLY A 65 6.77 -21.00 5.31
C GLY A 65 6.50 -22.12 6.33
N GLU A 66 5.23 -22.40 6.65
CA GLU A 66 4.81 -23.49 7.56
C GLU A 66 4.26 -24.70 6.80
N GLU A 67 5.02 -25.25 5.84
CA GLU A 67 4.84 -26.64 5.38
C GLU A 67 6.11 -27.46 5.68
N GLU A 68 6.00 -28.30 6.72
CA GLU A 68 6.84 -29.44 7.19
C GLU A 68 8.33 -29.23 7.54
#